data_AF-A0A3M0MIU4-F1
#
_entry.id   AF-A0A3M0MIU4-F1
#
_cell.length_a   1.000
_cell.length_b   1.000
_cell.length_c   1.000
_cell.angle_alpha   90.00
_cell.angle_beta   90.00
_cell.angle_gamma   90.00
#
_symmetry.space_group_name_H-M   'P 1'
#
loop_
_entity.id
_entity.type
_entity.pdbx_description
1 polymer ?
#
loop_
_entity_poly.entity_id
_entity_poly.type
_entity_poly.pdbx_seq_one_letter_code
_entity_poly.pdbx_strand_id
1 'polypeptide(L)' 'MSVRTFTREQLRGAYAFQVRQGYTGDMGRTAAAMKLLGSDATDDQIEQLATEIGRAVEAEGNQA' A
#
# COMPACT_ATOMS: atom_id res chain seq x y z
N MET A 1 11.68 -9.22 14.83
CA MET A 1 10.49 -9.07 13.96
C MET A 1 10.97 -9.01 12.52
N SER A 2 10.69 -10.03 11.72
CA SER A 2 11.05 -10.01 10.31
C SER A 2 10.19 -8.98 9.58
N VAL A 3 10.83 -7.95 9.04
CA VAL A 3 10.20 -7.00 8.10
C VAL A 3 9.62 -7.84 6.97
N ARG A 4 8.29 -7.95 6.89
CA ARG A 4 7.64 -8.61 5.75
C ARG A 4 7.85 -7.71 4.55
N THR A 5 8.82 -8.07 3.70
CA THR A 5 9.07 -7.34 2.46
C THR A 5 7.99 -7.72 1.46
N PHE A 6 7.04 -6.82 1.21
CA PHE A 6 6.03 -7.01 0.17
C PHE A 6 6.63 -6.73 -1.21
N THR A 7 6.27 -7.52 -2.21
CA THR A 7 6.68 -7.25 -3.59
C THR A 7 5.88 -6.06 -4.14
N ARG A 8 6.43 -5.36 -5.14
CA ARG A 8 5.70 -4.27 -5.82
C ARG A 8 4.35 -4.71 -6.37
N GLU A 9 4.23 -5.96 -6.84
CA GLU A 9 2.95 -6.52 -7.30
C GLU A 9 1.95 -6.69 -6.16
N GLN A 10 2.39 -7.14 -4.98
CA GLN A 10 1.52 -7.24 -3.81
C GLN A 10 1.04 -5.86 -3.33
N LEU A 11 1.94 -4.88 -3.30
CA LEU A 11 1.62 -3.49 -2.94
C LEU A 11 0.59 -2.90 -3.90
N ARG A 12 0.79 -3.07 -5.21
CA ARG A 12 -0.14 -2.62 -6.25
C ARG A 12 -1.48 -3.34 -6.17
N GLY A 13 -1.46 -4.67 -6.02
CA GLY A 13 -2.68 -5.47 -5.89
C GLY A 13 -3.51 -5.07 -4.67
N ALA A 14 -2.86 -4.80 -3.55
CA ALA A 14 -3.53 -4.30 -2.34
C ALA A 14 -4.18 -2.94 -2.58
N TYR A 15 -3.47 -1.99 -3.21
CA TYR A 15 -4.04 -0.68 -3.55
C TYR A 15 -5.20 -0.80 -4.55
N ALA A 16 -5.05 -1.58 -5.63
CA ALA A 16 -6.11 -1.80 -6.62
C ALA A 16 -7.38 -2.40 -6.00
N PHE A 17 -7.23 -3.26 -5.00
CA PHE A 17 -8.36 -3.80 -4.24
C PHE A 17 -9.09 -2.70 -3.44
N GLN A 18 -8.36 -1.76 -2.82
CA GLN A 18 -8.97 -0.63 -2.11
C GLN A 18 -9.66 0.36 -3.06
N VAL A 19 -9.06 0.63 -4.21
CA VAL A 19 -9.64 1.50 -5.25
C VAL A 19 -10.99 0.96 -5.74
N ARG A 20 -11.14 -0.36 -5.92
CA ARG A 20 -12.42 -1.00 -6.30
C ARG A 20 -13.53 -0.82 -5.26
N GLN A 21 -13.16 -0.55 -4.01
CA GLN A 21 -14.10 -0.25 -2.92
C GLN A 21 -14.37 1.26 -2.77
N GLY A 22 -13.75 2.10 -3.62
CA GLY A 22 -13.90 3.55 -3.58
C GLY A 22 -12.81 4.27 -2.77
N TYR A 23 -11.86 3.55 -2.15
CA TYR A 23 -10.75 4.17 -1.44
C TYR A 23 -9.59 4.47 -2.39
N THR A 24 -9.42 5.74 -2.73
CA THR A 24 -8.41 6.23 -3.68
C THR A 24 -7.45 7.22 -3.01
N GLY A 25 -6.35 7.56 -3.70
CA GLY A 25 -5.36 8.51 -3.20
C GLY A 25 -4.70 8.01 -1.91
N ASP A 26 -4.41 8.93 -0.99
CA ASP A 26 -3.75 8.62 0.28
C ASP A 26 -4.60 7.70 1.16
N MET A 27 -5.92 7.91 1.18
CA MET A 27 -6.85 7.04 1.92
C MET A 27 -6.78 5.59 1.42
N GLY A 28 -6.70 5.38 0.10
CA GLY A 28 -6.53 4.04 -0.47
C GLY A 28 -5.18 3.40 -0.14
N ARG A 29 -4.10 4.19 -0.12
CA ARG A 29 -2.75 3.72 0.25
C ARG A 29 -2.69 3.29 1.71
N THR A 30 -3.25 4.10 2.61
CA THR A 30 -3.33 3.80 4.05
C THR A 30 -4.20 2.58 4.31
N ALA A 31 -5.37 2.47 3.67
CA ALA A 31 -6.24 1.30 3.81
C ALA A 31 -5.55 0.01 3.30
N ALA A 32 -4.78 0.11 2.22
CA ALA A 32 -4.00 -1.02 1.70
C ALA A 32 -2.87 -1.41 2.65
N ALA A 33 -2.16 -0.43 3.22
CA ALA A 33 -1.12 -0.67 4.21
C ALA A 33 -1.67 -1.35 5.48
N MET A 34 -2.77 -0.84 6.04
CA MET A 34 -3.46 -1.45 7.19
C MET A 34 -3.90 -2.89 6.88
N LYS A 35 -4.40 -3.14 5.67
CA LYS A 35 -4.83 -4.50 5.25
C LYS A 35 -3.67 -5.48 5.16
N LEU A 36 -2.49 -5.02 4.71
CA LEU A 36 -1.30 -5.85 4.55
C LEU A 36 -0.58 -6.14 5.87
N LEU A 37 -0.50 -5.15 6.76
CA LEU A 37 0.20 -5.27 8.05
C LEU A 37 -0.69 -5.91 9.12
N GLY A 38 -2.01 -5.73 9.04
CA GLY A 38 -2.97 -6.22 10.03
C GLY A 38 -3.15 -5.25 11.21
N SER A 39 -3.92 -5.68 12.21
CA SER A 39 -4.39 -4.83 13.31
C SER A 39 -3.32 -4.44 14.33
N ASP A 40 -2.18 -5.13 14.37
CA ASP A 40 -1.08 -4.87 15.32
C ASP A 40 -0.04 -3.89 14.77
N ALA A 41 -0.29 -3.32 13.59
CA ALA A 41 0.62 -2.39 12.94
C ALA A 41 0.65 -1.04 13.67
N THR A 42 1.84 -0.49 13.85
CA THR A 42 1.97 0.89 14.35
C THR A 42 1.70 1.89 13.24
N ASP A 43 1.35 3.12 13.61
CA ASP A 43 1.12 4.21 12.66
C ASP A 43 2.34 4.43 11.75
N ASP A 44 3.55 4.41 12.30
CA ASP A 44 4.81 4.52 11.54
C ASP A 44 4.95 3.42 10.48
N GLN A 45 4.58 2.18 10.80
CA GLN A 45 4.63 1.06 9.86
C GLN A 45 3.61 1.22 8.74
N ILE A 46 2.42 1.70 9.10
CA ILE A 46 1.34 1.98 8.14
C ILE A 46 1.76 3.11 7.20
N GLU A 47 2.31 4.20 7.72
CA GLU A 47 2.77 5.35 6.93
C GLU A 47 3.94 4.98 6.01
N GLN A 48 4.91 4.24 6.53
CA GLN A 48 6.03 3.73 5.72
C GLN A 48 5.53 2.86 4.57
N LEU A 49 4.63 1.91 4.85
CA LEU A 49 4.12 1.01 3.83
C LEU A 49 3.18 1.74 2.85
N ALA A 50 2.37 2.70 3.30
CA ALA A 50 1.55 3.53 2.42
C ALA A 50 2.40 4.34 1.43
N THR A 51 3.55 4.85 1.89
CA THR A 51 4.54 5.52 1.04
C THR A 51 5.14 4.55 0.01
N GLU A 52 5.49 3.33 0.41
CA GLU A 52 5.99 2.31 -0.50
C GLU A 52 4.95 1.89 -1.56
N ILE A 53 3.68 1.79 -1.16
CA ILE A 53 2.55 1.56 -2.08
C ILE A 53 2.46 2.71 -3.09
N GLY A 54 2.54 3.96 -2.64
CA GLY A 54 2.54 5.13 -3.50
C GLY A 54 3.62 5.04 -4.59
N ARG A 55 4.87 4.76 -4.19
CA ARG A 55 6.00 4.57 -5.11
C ARG A 55 5.77 3.41 -6.09
N ALA A 56 5.20 2.30 -5.63
CA ALA A 56 4.93 1.14 -6.49
C ALA A 56 3.86 1.42 -7.54
N VAL A 57 2.86 2.24 -7.23
CA VAL A 57 1.78 2.63 -8.15
C VAL A 57 2.27 3.71 -9.13
N GLU A 58 3.04 4.69 -8.66
CA GLU A 58 3.57 5.78 -9.50
C GLU A 58 4.61 5.29 -10.51
N ALA A 59 5.42 4.28 -10.15
CA ALA A 59 6.37 3.67 -11.07
C ALA A 59 5.72 3.02 -12.31
N GLU A 60 4.45 2.65 -12.24
CA GLU A 60 3.68 2.12 -13.38
C GLU A 60 3.07 3.25 -14.23
N GLY A 61 2.66 4.36 -13.60
CA GLY A 61 2.12 5.53 -14.29
C GLY A 61 3.14 6.30 -15.14
N ASN A 62 4.43 6.13 -14.89
CA ASN A 62 5.53 6.76 -15.64
C ASN A 62 6.11 5.84 -16.74
N GLN A 63 5.40 4.78 -17.14
CA GLN A 63 5.73 3.94 -18.31
C GLN A 63 4.90 4.30 -19.57
N ALA A 64 4.26 5.48 -19.60
CA ALA A 64 3.53 6.01 -20.75
C ALA A 64 4.32 7.11 -21.47
#